data_AF-A0A5C4NXZ9-F1
#
_entry.id   AF-A0A5C4NXZ9-F1
#
_cell.length_a   1.000
_cell.length_b   1.000
_cell.length_c   1.000
_cell.angle_alpha   90.00
_cell.angle_beta   90.00
_cell.angle_gamma   90.00
#
_symmetry.space_group_name_H-M   'P 1'
#
loop_
_entity.id
_entity.type
_entity.pdbx_description
1 polymer ?
#
loop_
_entity_poly.entity_id
_entity_poly.type
_entity_poly.pdbx_seq_one_letter_code
_entity_poly.pdbx_strand_id
1 'polypeptide(L)'
;MLRYMTIPKFSTESGYTPDAIRTKIRDGIWPKDAVWIKAPDNRILIDVKGYESWVETGEVLKLHRKAASKSPSCIAAPGAGKGSRSSPPPLT
;
A
#
# COMPACT_ATOMS: atom_id res chain seq x y z
N MET A 1 1.05 2.18 -32.20
CA MET A 1 1.16 3.30 -31.24
C MET A 1 2.60 3.48 -30.83
N LEU A 2 3.02 4.71 -30.47
CA LEU A 2 4.35 4.96 -29.92
C LEU A 2 4.43 4.39 -28.50
N ARG A 3 5.50 3.65 -28.20
CA ARG A 3 5.72 3.08 -26.87
C ARG A 3 5.94 4.14 -25.79
N TYR A 4 6.65 5.21 -26.15
CA TYR A 4 6.97 6.31 -25.25
C TYR A 4 6.20 7.57 -25.61
N MET A 5 5.61 8.21 -24.61
CA MET A 5 4.85 9.45 -24.76
C MET A 5 5.31 10.51 -23.77
N THR A 6 5.21 11.77 -24.17
CA THR A 6 5.42 12.89 -23.24
C THR A 6 4.22 13.02 -22.29
N ILE A 7 4.44 13.59 -21.11
CA ILE A 7 3.40 13.88 -20.11
C ILE A 7 2.15 14.57 -20.71
N PRO A 8 2.25 15.65 -21.52
CA PRO A 8 1.06 16.30 -22.08
C PRO A 8 0.28 15.38 -23.02
N LYS A 9 0.95 14.56 -23.83
CA LYS A 9 0.26 13.63 -24.73
C LYS A 9 -0.42 12.51 -23.96
N PHE A 10 0.29 11.92 -22.99
CA PHE A 10 -0.29 10.90 -22.12
C PHE A 10 -1.47 11.44 -21.31
N SER A 11 -1.41 12.70 -20.87
CA SER A 11 -2.49 13.39 -20.16
C SER A 11 -3.77 13.45 -21.00
N THR A 12 -3.67 13.78 -22.29
CA THR A 12 -4.82 13.82 -23.20
C THR A 12 -5.45 12.44 -23.42
N GLU A 13 -4.63 11.40 -23.57
CA GLU A 13 -5.10 10.04 -23.88
C GLU A 13 -5.66 9.31 -22.64
N SER A 14 -5.00 9.46 -21.49
CA SER A 14 -5.37 8.76 -20.25
C SER A 14 -6.39 9.51 -19.39
N GLY A 15 -6.60 10.80 -19.65
CA GLY A 15 -7.46 11.68 -18.85
C GLY A 15 -6.82 12.15 -17.53
N TYR A 16 -5.58 11.77 -17.23
CA TYR A 16 -4.86 12.33 -16.08
C TYR A 16 -4.43 13.77 -16.35
N THR A 17 -4.41 14.61 -15.31
CA THR A 17 -3.77 15.92 -15.42
C THR A 17 -2.24 15.78 -15.44
N PRO A 18 -1.51 16.66 -16.14
CA PRO A 18 -0.05 16.62 -16.18
C PRO A 18 0.57 16.77 -14.78
N ASP A 19 -0.11 17.48 -13.88
CA ASP A 19 0.33 17.67 -12.50
C ASP A 19 0.17 16.39 -11.65
N ALA A 20 -0.93 15.65 -11.82
CA ALA A 20 -1.13 14.36 -11.16
C ALA A 20 -0.06 13.34 -11.57
N ILE A 21 0.32 13.34 -12.85
CA ILE A 21 1.41 12.48 -13.36
C ILE A 21 2.74 12.83 -12.68
N ARG A 22 3.10 14.11 -12.63
CA ARG A 22 4.34 14.57 -11.97
C ARG A 22 4.34 14.24 -10.49
N THR A 23 3.21 14.39 -9.82
CA THR A 23 3.05 14.06 -8.40
C THR A 23 3.23 12.56 -8.16
N LYS A 24 2.61 11.68 -8.96
CA LYS A 24 2.82 10.22 -8.86
C LYS A 24 4.27 9.78 -9.07
N ILE A 25 4.99 10.47 -9.96
CA ILE A 25 6.42 10.24 -10.17
C ILE A 25 7.23 10.71 -8.96
N ARG A 26 6.92 11.90 -8.42
CA ARG A 26 7.58 12.45 -7.22
C ARG A 26 7.38 11.58 -5.99
N ASP A 27 6.17 11.08 -5.80
CA ASP A 27 5.78 10.23 -4.66
C ASP A 27 6.30 8.80 -4.79
N GLY A 28 6.94 8.45 -5.92
CA GLY A 28 7.48 7.11 -6.16
C GLY A 28 6.42 6.04 -6.40
N ILE A 29 5.15 6.43 -6.62
CA ILE A 29 4.05 5.53 -6.93
C ILE A 29 4.29 4.84 -8.28
N TRP A 30 4.87 5.59 -9.22
CA TRP A 30 5.26 5.08 -10.53
C TRP A 30 6.74 4.69 -10.54
N PRO A 31 7.06 3.39 -10.69
CA PRO A 31 8.44 2.92 -10.69
C PRO A 31 9.20 3.47 -11.90
N LYS A 32 10.38 4.04 -11.62
CA LYS A 32 11.34 4.49 -12.64
C LYS A 32 11.84 3.29 -13.45
N ASP A 33 12.04 3.49 -14.74
CA ASP A 33 12.46 2.49 -15.74
C ASP A 33 11.45 1.36 -16.01
N ALA A 34 10.30 1.37 -15.32
CA ALA A 34 9.17 0.48 -15.59
C ALA A 34 7.98 1.25 -16.18
N VAL A 35 7.51 2.32 -15.53
CA VAL A 35 6.35 3.12 -16.00
C VAL A 35 6.78 4.41 -16.69
N TRP A 36 7.91 4.98 -16.27
CA TRP A 36 8.45 6.21 -16.85
C TRP A 36 9.96 6.12 -16.96
N ILE A 37 10.50 6.78 -17.99
CA ILE A 37 11.95 6.87 -18.23
C ILE A 37 12.37 8.33 -18.29
N LYS A 38 13.60 8.60 -17.87
CA LYS A 38 14.25 9.90 -18.11
C LYS A 38 15.06 9.77 -19.39
N ALA A 39 14.62 10.46 -20.43
CA ALA A 39 15.34 10.51 -21.70
C ALA A 39 16.66 11.29 -21.55
N PRO A 40 17.64 11.06 -22.45
CA PRO A 40 18.94 11.74 -22.40
C PRO A 40 18.84 13.26 -22.54
N ASP A 41 17.73 13.76 -23.08
CA ASP A 41 17.39 15.19 -23.18
C ASP A 41 16.80 15.79 -21.88
N ASN A 42 16.89 15.05 -20.76
CA ASN A 42 16.29 15.37 -19.46
C ASN A 42 14.75 15.43 -19.43
N ARG A 43 14.06 14.95 -20.48
CA ARG A 43 12.60 14.88 -20.48
C ARG A 43 12.09 13.60 -19.84
N ILE A 44 10.91 13.68 -19.25
CA ILE A 44 10.18 12.54 -18.71
C ILE A 44 9.29 11.98 -19.81
N LEU A 45 9.49 10.71 -20.12
CA LEU A 45 8.64 9.94 -21.02
C LEU A 45 7.92 8.85 -20.24
N ILE A 46 6.65 8.62 -20.57
CA ILE A 46 5.81 7.55 -20.05
C ILE A 46 5.91 6.37 -21.02
N ASP A 47 6.22 5.17 -20.54
CA ASP A 47 6.07 3.93 -21.32
C ASP A 47 4.62 3.44 -21.15
N VAL A 48 3.85 3.48 -22.23
CA VAL A 48 2.42 3.08 -22.22
C VAL A 48 2.28 1.61 -21.83
N LYS A 49 3.16 0.74 -22.33
CA LYS A 49 3.13 -0.69 -22.02
C LYS A 49 3.50 -0.94 -20.56
N GLY A 50 4.48 -0.19 -20.07
CA GLY A 50 4.90 -0.22 -18.67
C GLY A 50 3.79 0.22 -17.72
N TYR A 51 3.06 1.28 -18.10
CA TYR A 51 1.88 1.74 -17.39
C TYR A 51 0.77 0.67 -17.37
N GLU A 52 0.44 0.05 -18.50
CA GLU A 52 -0.57 -1.03 -18.58
C GLU A 52 -0.22 -2.19 -17.63
N SER A 53 1.01 -2.70 -17.70
CA SER A 53 1.47 -3.77 -16.79
C SER A 53 1.44 -3.35 -15.32
N TRP A 54 1.73 -2.08 -15.01
CA TRP A 54 1.64 -1.55 -13.65
C TRP A 54 0.19 -1.45 -13.16
N VAL A 55 -0.75 -1.02 -14.03
CA VAL A 55 -2.18 -0.98 -13.69
C VAL A 55 -2.69 -2.39 -13.40
N GLU A 56 -2.37 -3.36 -14.25
CA GLU A 56 -2.74 -4.77 -14.06
C GLU A 56 -2.17 -5.33 -12.76
N THR A 57 -0.89 -5.04 -12.46
CA THR A 57 -0.24 -5.47 -11.21
C THR A 57 -0.85 -4.79 -9.99
N GLY A 58 -1.20 -3.51 -10.10
CA GLY A 58 -1.84 -2.73 -9.05
C GLY A 58 -3.24 -3.24 -8.69
N GLU A 59 -4.01 -3.70 -9.68
CA GLU A 59 -5.31 -4.36 -9.46
C GLU A 59 -5.15 -5.70 -8.73
N VAL A 60 -4.13 -6.50 -9.10
CA VAL A 60 -3.81 -7.75 -8.38
C VAL A 60 -3.39 -7.46 -6.92
N LEU A 61 -2.63 -6.39 -6.69
CA LEU A 61 -2.24 -5.98 -5.33
C LEU A 61 -3.41 -5.42 -4.51
N LYS A 62 -4.40 -4.75 -5.10
CA LYS A 62 -5.63 -4.36 -4.38
C LYS A 62 -6.44 -5.58 -3.97
N LEU A 63 -6.51 -6.60 -4.82
CA LEU A 63 -7.24 -7.84 -4.51
C LEU A 63 -6.65 -8.55 -3.28
N HIS A 64 -5.32 -8.58 -3.13
CA HIS A 64 -4.67 -9.25 -1.97
C HIS A 64 -4.80 -8.48 -0.65
N ARG A 65 -5.17 -7.19 -0.65
CA ARG A 65 -5.28 -6.39 0.59
C ARG A 65 -6.58 -6.62 1.37
N LYS A 66 -7.39 -7.60 0.98
CA LYS A 66 -8.66 -7.91 1.65
C LYS A 66 -8.61 -9.22 2.45
N ALA A 67 -7.70 -9.29 3.42
CA ALA A 67 -7.83 -10.16 4.59
C ALA A 67 -6.90 -9.66 5.69
N ALA A 68 -7.33 -8.63 6.43
CA ALA A 68 -6.73 -8.36 7.73
C ALA A 68 -7.13 -9.51 8.66
N SER A 69 -6.28 -10.53 8.75
CA SER A 69 -6.40 -11.60 9.74
C SER A 69 -6.14 -11.00 11.11
N LYS A 70 -7.20 -10.54 11.77
CA LYS A 70 -7.16 -10.24 13.20
C LYS A 70 -7.38 -11.56 13.93
N SER A 71 -6.28 -12.19 14.37
CA SER A 71 -6.33 -13.25 15.36
C SER A 71 -6.34 -12.62 16.75
N PRO A 72 -7.48 -12.54 17.46
CA PRO A 72 -7.43 -12.42 18.91
C PRO A 72 -6.95 -13.77 19.44
N SER A 73 -5.69 -13.90 19.83
CA SER A 73 -5.20 -15.10 20.48
C SER A 73 -5.99 -15.31 21.78
N CYS A 74 -6.77 -16.39 21.84
CA CYS A 74 -7.38 -16.88 23.06
C CYS A 74 -6.31 -17.49 23.96
N ILE A 75 -5.93 -16.79 25.04
CA ILE A 75 -5.42 -17.44 26.24
C ILE A 75 -6.38 -17.08 27.36
N ALA A 76 -7.39 -17.92 27.52
CA ALA A 76 -8.19 -18.00 28.73
C ALA A 76 -7.37 -18.73 29.79
N ALA A 77 -7.18 -18.12 30.96
CA ALA A 77 -6.70 -18.80 32.15
C ALA A 77 -7.78 -18.70 33.23
N PRO A 78 -8.46 -19.81 33.61
CA PRO A 78 -9.35 -19.81 34.77
C PRO A 78 -8.53 -20.12 36.01
N GLY A 79 -8.18 -19.10 36.79
CA GLY A 79 -7.50 -19.25 38.08
C GLY A 79 -8.39 -18.84 39.24
N ALA A 80 -9.43 -19.62 39.52
CA ALA A 80 -10.24 -19.47 40.74
C ALA A 80 -9.49 -20.09 41.95
N GLY A 81 -8.89 -19.24 42.79
CA GLY A 81 -8.29 -19.61 44.07
C GLY A 81 -8.91 -18.80 45.20
N LYS A 82 -9.65 -19.50 46.06
CA LYS A 82 -10.62 -19.02 47.06
C LYS A 82 -9.97 -18.26 48.23
N GLY A 83 -10.13 -16.94 48.28
CA GLY A 83 -9.73 -16.11 49.44
C GLY A 83 -10.88 -15.92 50.43
N SER A 84 -11.00 -16.79 51.45
CA SER A 84 -11.70 -16.48 52.71
C SER A 84 -11.52 -17.61 53.72
N ARG A 85 -10.67 -17.35 54.74
CA ARG A 85 -10.92 -17.76 56.12
C ARG A 85 -10.40 -16.64 57.03
N SER A 86 -11.36 -15.85 57.48
CA SER A 86 -11.32 -14.96 58.62
C SER A 86 -10.80 -15.65 59.88
N SER A 87 -9.78 -15.09 60.52
CA SER A 87 -9.46 -15.34 61.92
C SER A 87 -9.10 -14.01 62.59
N PRO A 88 -9.90 -13.48 63.53
CA PRO A 88 -9.44 -12.47 64.47
C PRO A 88 -8.66 -13.12 65.65
N PRO A 89 -7.80 -12.35 66.37
CA PRO A 89 -7.00 -12.79 67.53
C PRO A 89 -7.87 -12.76 68.83
N PRO A 90 -7.39 -12.94 70.09
CA PRO A 90 -6.22 -13.61 70.73
C PRO A 90 -6.65 -14.49 71.97
N LEU A 91 -5.70 -14.97 72.81
CA LEU A 91 -5.66 -14.83 74.30
C LEU A 91 -4.56 -15.73 74.92
N THR A 92 -3.49 -15.13 75.45
CA THR A 92 -2.83 -15.38 76.76
C THR A 92 -1.71 -14.35 76.93
#